data_AF-A0A9X6ACS6-F1
#
_entry.id   AF-A0A9X6ACS6-F1
#
_cell.length_a   1.000
_cell.length_b   1.000
_cell.length_c   1.000
_cell.angle_alpha   90.00
_cell.angle_beta   90.00
_cell.angle_gamma   90.00
#
_symmetry.space_group_name_H-M   'P 1'
#
loop_
_entity.id
_entity.type
_entity.pdbx_description
1 polymer ?
#
loop_
_entity_poly.entity_id
_entity_poly.type
_entity_poly.pdbx_seq_one_letter_code
_entity_poly.pdbx_strand_id
1 'polypeptide(L)'
;LPRIVLGALVGAALGLSGALVQTVTRNPLASPDVIGVGHGAAAATVLALATGTVASPGALPAVAVTGGLAAAALVYVLAWRHGMQPSRFVLTGVGIGVALSAAVQLYLTDSELAAAEQVKLWLTGSLNGRGWEQAGPLARVLLLSLPALVWAGSERR
;
A
#
# COMPACT_ATOMS: atom_id res chain seq x y z
N LEU A 1 -15.76 -4.11 -19.81
CA LEU A 1 -14.75 -5.17 -19.65
C LEU A 1 -13.51 -4.75 -18.84
N PRO A 2 -12.78 -3.65 -19.13
CA PRO A 2 -11.48 -3.39 -18.48
C PRO A 2 -11.57 -3.21 -16.95
N ARG A 3 -12.62 -2.57 -16.45
CA ARG A 3 -12.86 -2.43 -14.99
C ARG A 3 -13.01 -3.77 -14.27
N ILE A 4 -13.63 -4.77 -14.90
CA ILE A 4 -13.82 -6.11 -14.32
C ILE A 4 -12.46 -6.82 -14.23
N VAL A 5 -11.67 -6.78 -15.30
CA VAL A 5 -10.32 -7.34 -15.32
C VAL A 5 -9.44 -6.66 -14.28
N LEU A 6 -9.45 -5.33 -14.21
CA LEU A 6 -8.72 -4.60 -13.19
C LEU A 6 -9.16 -5.00 -11.78
N GLY A 7 -10.47 -5.12 -11.53
CA GLY A 7 -11.00 -5.58 -10.24
C GLY A 7 -10.51 -6.98 -9.87
N ALA A 8 -10.50 -7.91 -10.82
CA ALA A 8 -9.95 -9.25 -10.61
C ALA A 8 -8.44 -9.23 -10.30
N LEU A 9 -7.66 -8.41 -11.01
CA LEU A 9 -6.22 -8.24 -10.77
C LEU A 9 -5.95 -7.60 -9.40
N VAL A 10 -6.69 -6.57 -9.01
CA VAL A 10 -6.59 -5.95 -7.68
C VAL A 10 -6.93 -6.97 -6.60
N GLY A 11 -8.01 -7.73 -6.78
CA GLY A 11 -8.39 -8.81 -5.85
C GLY A 11 -7.30 -9.88 -5.70
N ALA A 12 -6.69 -10.31 -6.82
CA ALA A 12 -5.57 -11.23 -6.80
C ALA A 12 -4.35 -10.65 -6.06
N ALA A 13 -4.02 -9.38 -6.30
CA ALA A 13 -2.89 -8.71 -5.64
C ALA A 13 -3.10 -8.60 -4.13
N LEU A 14 -4.30 -8.22 -3.69
CA LEU A 14 -4.67 -8.13 -2.27
C LEU A 14 -4.67 -9.52 -1.61
N GLY A 15 -5.23 -10.53 -2.28
CA GLY A 15 -5.24 -11.91 -1.80
C GLY A 15 -3.83 -12.48 -1.63
N LEU A 16 -2.95 -12.27 -2.61
CA LEU A 16 -1.54 -12.68 -2.55
C LEU A 16 -0.78 -11.95 -1.43
N SER A 17 -0.97 -10.63 -1.31
CA SER A 17 -0.34 -9.85 -0.25
C SER A 17 -0.79 -10.33 1.14
N GLY A 18 -2.09 -10.56 1.34
CA GLY A 18 -2.62 -11.11 2.59
C GLY A 18 -2.05 -12.48 2.91
N ALA A 19 -2.06 -13.39 1.94
CA ALA A 19 -1.49 -14.73 2.09
C ALA A 19 0.00 -14.68 2.49
N LEU A 20 0.81 -13.84 1.84
CA LEU A 20 2.23 -13.66 2.15
C LEU A 20 2.45 -13.13 3.58
N VAL A 21 1.69 -12.11 3.98
CA VAL A 21 1.84 -11.52 5.31
C VAL A 21 1.48 -12.52 6.39
N GLN A 22 0.32 -13.18 6.28
CA GLN A 22 -0.11 -14.22 7.22
C GLN A 22 0.91 -15.36 7.34
N THR A 23 1.52 -15.71 6.20
CA THR A 23 2.55 -16.73 6.01
C THR A 23 3.85 -16.36 6.71
N VAL A 24 4.34 -15.12 6.57
CA VAL A 24 5.57 -14.62 7.21
C VAL A 24 5.38 -14.40 8.70
N THR A 25 4.26 -13.81 9.11
CA THR A 25 3.97 -13.54 10.52
C THR A 25 3.49 -14.78 11.28
N ARG A 26 3.18 -15.88 10.57
CA ARG A 26 2.52 -17.09 11.11
C ARG A 26 1.27 -16.73 11.92
N ASN A 27 0.50 -15.77 11.41
CA ASN A 27 -0.69 -15.24 12.07
C ASN A 27 -1.81 -15.09 11.05
N PRO A 28 -2.88 -15.90 11.09
CA PRO A 28 -3.99 -15.84 10.13
C PRO A 28 -4.80 -14.53 10.23
N LEU A 29 -4.64 -13.76 11.32
CA LEU A 29 -5.28 -12.45 11.50
C LEU A 29 -4.43 -11.30 10.96
N ALA A 30 -3.19 -11.55 10.53
CA ALA A 30 -2.34 -10.50 9.99
C ALA A 30 -2.84 -10.04 8.61
N SER A 31 -2.82 -8.73 8.38
CA SER A 31 -3.14 -8.12 7.10
C SER A 31 -1.98 -7.24 6.63
N PRO A 32 -1.89 -6.94 5.32
CA PRO A 32 -0.83 -6.08 4.78
C PRO A 32 -0.82 -4.68 5.39
N ASP A 33 -1.97 -4.18 5.84
CA ASP A 33 -2.08 -2.88 6.52
C ASP A 33 -1.32 -2.83 7.84
N VAL A 34 -1.13 -3.98 8.50
CA VAL A 34 -0.36 -4.09 9.76
C VAL A 34 1.10 -3.66 9.56
N ILE A 35 1.62 -3.75 8.34
CA ILE A 35 3.02 -3.40 8.00
C ILE A 35 3.14 -1.91 7.62
N GLY A 36 2.04 -1.15 7.61
CA GLY A 36 2.07 0.30 7.36
C GLY A 36 2.21 0.71 5.88
N VAL A 37 2.25 -0.25 4.94
CA VAL A 37 2.39 0.02 3.50
C VAL A 37 1.23 0.86 2.97
N GLY A 38 -0.02 0.49 3.30
CA GLY A 38 -1.20 1.23 2.89
C GLY A 38 -1.20 2.67 3.45
N HIS A 39 -0.85 2.82 4.73
CA HIS A 39 -0.73 4.11 5.40
C HIS A 39 0.36 4.99 4.77
N GLY A 40 1.50 4.42 4.38
CA GLY A 40 2.57 5.12 3.67
C GLY A 40 2.16 5.59 2.28
N ALA A 41 1.48 4.73 1.53
CA ALA A 41 0.95 5.06 0.21
C ALA A 41 -0.08 6.19 0.29
N ALA A 42 -0.97 6.14 1.27
CA ALA A 42 -1.95 7.18 1.55
C ALA A 42 -1.26 8.51 1.92
N ALA A 43 -0.38 8.50 2.92
CA ALA A 43 0.31 9.70 3.40
C ALA A 43 1.14 10.38 2.30
N ALA A 44 1.88 9.62 1.50
CA ALA A 44 2.65 10.18 0.39
C ALA A 44 1.75 10.79 -0.69
N THR A 45 0.62 10.14 -1.00
CA THR A 45 -0.35 10.69 -1.97
C THR A 45 -0.97 11.98 -1.45
N VAL A 46 -1.38 12.01 -0.17
CA VAL A 46 -1.95 13.20 0.45
C VAL A 46 -0.94 14.35 0.46
N LEU A 47 0.31 14.08 0.84
CA LEU A 47 1.38 15.08 0.79
C LEU A 47 1.61 15.61 -0.63
N ALA A 48 1.57 14.74 -1.63
CA ALA A 48 1.74 15.13 -3.02
C ALA A 48 0.59 16.01 -3.54
N LEU A 49 -0.65 15.69 -3.16
CA LEU A 49 -1.82 16.51 -3.45
C LEU A 49 -1.75 17.86 -2.72
N ALA A 50 -1.37 17.84 -1.44
CA ALA A 50 -1.25 19.03 -0.59
C ALA A 50 -0.23 20.04 -1.11
N THR A 51 0.91 19.54 -1.59
CA THR A 51 2.01 20.37 -2.08
C THR A 51 1.87 20.76 -3.55
N GLY A 52 0.85 20.24 -4.25
CA GLY A 52 0.69 20.44 -5.70
C GLY A 52 1.85 19.89 -6.53
N THR A 53 2.70 19.04 -5.95
CA THR A 53 3.94 18.54 -6.57
C THR A 53 3.67 17.60 -7.75
N VAL A 54 2.46 17.06 -7.84
CA VAL A 54 2.06 16.17 -8.92
C VAL A 54 1.15 16.91 -9.91
N ALA A 55 1.73 17.32 -11.04
CA ALA A 55 1.03 18.00 -12.12
C ALA A 55 0.13 17.08 -12.96
N SER A 56 0.30 15.75 -12.88
CA SER A 56 -0.45 14.78 -13.67
C SER A 56 -1.07 13.68 -12.80
N PRO A 57 -2.38 13.40 -12.94
CA PRO A 57 -3.04 12.28 -12.26
C PRO A 57 -2.38 10.91 -12.51
N GLY A 58 -1.60 10.77 -13.59
CA GLY A 58 -0.88 9.55 -13.93
C GLY A 58 0.32 9.25 -13.03
N ALA A 59 0.85 10.24 -12.31
CA ALA A 59 2.00 10.04 -11.42
C ALA A 59 1.62 9.65 -9.98
N LEU A 60 0.35 9.85 -9.58
CA LEU A 60 -0.13 9.49 -8.25
C LEU A 60 0.09 8.01 -7.88
N PRO A 61 -0.13 7.02 -8.77
CA PRO A 61 0.17 5.63 -8.46
C PRO A 61 1.66 5.38 -8.14
N ALA A 62 2.58 6.07 -8.83
CA ALA A 62 4.00 5.95 -8.56
C ALA A 62 4.35 6.53 -7.18
N VAL A 63 3.80 7.69 -6.83
CA VAL A 63 3.94 8.31 -5.50
C VAL A 63 3.38 7.40 -4.40
N ALA A 64 2.22 6.78 -4.62
CA ALA A 64 1.63 5.85 -3.68
C ALA A 64 2.54 4.62 -3.46
N VAL A 65 3.08 4.04 -4.53
CA VAL A 65 4.00 2.91 -4.44
C VAL A 65 5.29 3.30 -3.71
N THR A 66 5.90 4.44 -4.04
CA THR A 66 7.13 4.88 -3.36
C THR A 66 6.89 5.19 -1.89
N GLY A 67 5.76 5.83 -1.54
CA GLY A 67 5.37 6.07 -0.16
C GLY A 67 5.15 4.79 0.64
N GLY A 68 4.46 3.82 0.05
CA GLY A 68 4.24 2.51 0.68
C GLY A 68 5.54 1.73 0.90
N LEU A 69 6.42 1.72 -0.11
CA LEU A 69 7.75 1.09 0.00
C LEU A 69 8.64 1.79 1.03
N ALA A 70 8.63 3.12 1.08
CA ALA A 70 9.37 3.89 2.06
C ALA A 70 8.88 3.61 3.49
N ALA A 71 7.55 3.52 3.69
CA ALA A 71 6.99 3.14 4.99
C ALA A 71 7.36 1.70 5.39
N ALA A 72 7.27 0.73 4.48
CA ALA A 72 7.73 -0.63 4.75
C ALA A 72 9.23 -0.70 5.08
N ALA A 73 10.06 0.04 4.34
CA ALA A 73 11.49 0.12 4.60
C ALA A 73 11.77 0.73 5.98
N LEU A 74 11.05 1.79 6.35
CA LEU A 74 11.15 2.41 7.67
C LEU A 74 10.76 1.41 8.78
N VAL A 75 9.64 0.70 8.62
CA VAL A 75 9.21 -0.35 9.56
C VAL A 75 10.27 -1.42 9.69
N TYR A 76 10.82 -1.90 8.56
CA TYR A 76 11.85 -2.92 8.54
C TYR A 76 13.11 -2.47 9.30
N VAL A 77 13.63 -1.27 9.00
CA VAL A 77 14.84 -0.72 9.64
C VAL A 77 14.63 -0.52 11.13
N LEU A 78 13.47 -0.01 11.56
CA LEU A 78 13.20 0.22 12.98
C LEU A 78 12.90 -1.07 13.76
N ALA A 79 12.30 -2.07 13.11
CA ALA A 79 12.03 -3.37 13.73
C ALA A 79 13.29 -4.26 13.83
N TRP A 80 14.30 -4.00 12.99
CA TRP A 80 15.52 -4.78 12.94
C TRP A 80 16.47 -4.44 14.11
N ARG A 81 16.43 -5.25 15.17
CA ARG A 81 17.34 -5.12 16.31
C ARG A 81 17.84 -6.49 16.78
N HIS A 82 19.08 -6.82 16.43
CA HIS A 82 19.68 -8.15 16.67
C HIS A 82 18.86 -9.31 16.08
N GLY A 83 18.29 -9.11 14.89
CA GLY A 83 17.42 -10.05 14.20
C GLY A 83 15.96 -9.61 14.15
N MET A 84 15.19 -10.24 13.25
CA MET A 84 13.78 -9.94 13.04
C MET A 84 12.92 -10.71 14.04
N GLN A 85 12.18 -9.99 14.88
CA GLN A 85 11.18 -10.59 15.77
C GLN A 85 9.78 -10.22 15.25
N PRO A 86 8.89 -11.20 14.97
CA PRO A 86 7.57 -10.94 14.41
C PRO A 86 6.74 -9.94 15.21
N SER A 87 6.75 -10.04 16.55
CA SER A 87 5.99 -9.15 17.42
C SER A 87 6.46 -7.69 17.33
N ARG A 88 7.77 -7.46 17.25
CA ARG A 88 8.33 -6.10 17.08
C ARG A 88 7.99 -5.55 15.71
N PHE A 89 8.14 -6.34 14.66
CA PHE A 89 7.81 -5.93 13.30
C PHE A 89 6.35 -5.47 13.18
N VAL A 90 5.43 -6.24 13.75
CA VAL A 90 4.01 -5.88 13.82
C VAL A 90 3.78 -4.60 14.63
N LEU A 91 4.35 -4.49 15.84
CA LEU A 91 4.14 -3.33 16.70
C LEU A 91 4.71 -2.03 16.09
N THR A 92 5.90 -2.11 15.49
CA THR A 92 6.53 -1.00 14.76
C THR A 92 5.69 -0.60 13.54
N GLY A 93 5.17 -1.57 12.80
CA GLY A 93 4.25 -1.35 11.67
C GLY A 93 2.99 -0.59 12.08
N VAL A 94 2.33 -1.04 13.15
CA VAL A 94 1.14 -0.36 13.71
C VAL A 94 1.49 1.06 14.18
N GLY A 95 2.60 1.24 14.90
CA GLY A 95 3.02 2.56 15.39
C GLY A 95 3.27 3.56 14.25
N ILE A 96 3.98 3.13 13.20
CA ILE A 96 4.20 3.95 12.00
C ILE A 96 2.87 4.22 11.27
N GLY A 97 2.02 3.21 11.12
CA GLY A 97 0.72 3.35 10.47
C GLY A 97 -0.17 4.39 11.16
N VAL A 98 -0.22 4.37 12.49
CA VAL A 98 -0.96 5.37 13.29
C VAL A 98 -0.36 6.77 13.12
N ALA A 99 0.97 6.91 13.18
CA ALA A 99 1.63 8.19 12.99
C ALA A 99 1.36 8.81 11.60
N LEU A 100 1.42 7.99 10.54
CA LEU A 100 1.12 8.41 9.18
C LEU A 100 -0.36 8.76 9.01
N SER A 101 -1.26 8.01 9.64
CA SER A 101 -2.70 8.31 9.65
C SER A 101 -3.00 9.63 10.35
N ALA A 102 -2.34 9.90 11.47
CA ALA A 102 -2.47 11.16 12.19
C ALA A 102 -2.01 12.36 11.33
N ALA A 103 -0.91 12.21 10.58
CA ALA A 103 -0.47 13.25 9.64
C ALA A 103 -1.50 13.52 8.54
N VAL A 104 -2.11 12.48 7.97
CA VAL A 104 -3.21 12.62 7.00
C VAL A 104 -4.43 13.32 7.62
N GLN A 105 -4.79 12.97 8.84
CA GLN A 105 -5.94 13.57 9.54
C GLN A 105 -5.72 15.04 9.90
N LEU A 106 -4.51 15.41 10.32
CA LEU A 106 -4.15 16.80 10.57
C LEU A 106 -4.27 17.63 9.29
N TYR A 107 -3.76 17.12 8.17
CA TYR A 107 -3.93 17.78 6.87
C TYR A 107 -5.40 17.96 6.51
N LEU A 108 -6.22 16.91 6.65
CA LEU A 108 -7.65 16.98 6.36
C LEU A 108 -8.41 17.99 7.22
N THR A 109 -7.95 18.23 8.45
CA THR A 109 -8.57 19.18 9.38
C THR A 109 -8.28 20.63 8.98
N ASP A 110 -7.08 20.89 8.44
CA ASP A 110 -6.62 22.21 8.03
C ASP A 110 -6.98 22.57 6.57
N SER A 111 -7.39 21.58 5.77
CA SER A 111 -7.65 21.73 4.35
C SER A 111 -9.01 22.39 4.02
N GLU A 112 -9.04 23.17 2.94
CA GLU A 112 -10.29 23.59 2.32
C GLU A 112 -11.15 22.39 1.89
N LEU A 113 -12.48 22.57 1.89
CA LEU A 113 -13.44 21.49 1.64
C LEU A 113 -13.15 20.73 0.34
N ALA A 114 -12.83 21.42 -0.75
CA ALA A 114 -12.55 20.81 -2.05
C ALA A 114 -11.30 19.91 -2.04
N ALA A 115 -10.21 20.36 -1.39
CA ALA A 115 -9.00 19.57 -1.24
C ALA A 115 -9.23 18.35 -0.33
N ALA A 116 -9.97 18.53 0.76
CA ALA A 116 -10.34 17.45 1.66
C ALA A 116 -11.22 16.38 0.98
N GLU A 117 -12.16 16.78 0.13
CA GLU A 117 -12.98 15.85 -0.67
C GLU A 117 -12.15 15.05 -1.67
N GLN A 118 -11.21 15.69 -2.37
CA GLN A 118 -10.31 15.00 -3.29
C GLN A 118 -9.45 13.95 -2.58
N VAL A 119 -8.93 14.27 -1.40
CA VAL A 119 -8.20 13.31 -0.56
C VAL A 119 -9.10 12.15 -0.13
N LYS A 120 -10.31 12.44 0.36
CA LYS A 120 -11.28 11.40 0.77
C LYS A 120 -11.63 10.44 -0.37
N LEU A 121 -11.78 10.95 -1.60
CA LEU A 121 -12.01 10.12 -2.79
C LEU A 121 -10.84 9.17 -3.07
N TRP A 122 -9.60 9.59 -2.77
CA TRP A 122 -8.44 8.72 -2.92
C TRP A 122 -8.38 7.65 -1.81
N LEU A 123 -8.61 8.06 -0.56
CA LEU A 123 -8.55 7.17 0.61
C LEU A 123 -9.62 6.07 0.61
N THR A 124 -10.79 6.34 0.04
CA THR A 124 -11.88 5.35 -0.06
C THR A 124 -11.59 4.26 -1.10
N GLY A 125 -10.75 4.54 -2.09
CA GLY A 125 -10.43 3.63 -3.19
C GLY A 125 -11.58 3.51 -4.20
N SER A 126 -11.25 3.49 -5.49
CA SER A 126 -12.25 3.35 -6.55
C SER A 126 -11.66 2.78 -7.84
N LEU A 127 -12.44 1.92 -8.50
CA LEU A 127 -12.17 1.44 -9.87
C LEU A 127 -12.95 2.24 -10.92
N ASN A 128 -13.63 3.32 -10.52
CA ASN A 128 -14.42 4.13 -11.43
C ASN A 128 -13.51 4.85 -12.44
N GLY A 129 -13.94 4.88 -13.70
CA GLY A 129 -13.16 5.48 -14.80
C GLY A 129 -11.82 4.78 -15.12
N ARG A 130 -11.57 3.56 -14.59
CA ARG A 130 -10.32 2.83 -14.82
C ARG A 130 -10.43 1.85 -15.99
N GLY A 131 -9.34 1.80 -16.77
CA GLY A 131 -9.25 1.11 -18.06
C GLY A 131 -8.03 0.21 -18.17
N TRP A 132 -7.65 -0.08 -19.42
CA TRP A 132 -6.47 -0.88 -19.75
C TRP A 132 -5.15 -0.20 -19.34
N GLU A 133 -5.14 1.12 -19.29
CA GLU A 133 -4.00 1.93 -18.81
C GLU A 133 -3.57 1.56 -17.38
N GLN A 134 -4.51 1.12 -16.53
CA GLN A 134 -4.18 0.66 -15.17
C GLN A 134 -4.07 -0.87 -15.09
N ALA A 135 -4.88 -1.61 -15.84
CA ALA A 135 -4.87 -3.06 -15.83
C ALA A 135 -3.56 -3.63 -16.39
N GLY A 136 -3.03 -3.07 -17.48
CA GLY A 136 -1.80 -3.54 -18.14
C GLY A 136 -0.56 -3.47 -17.25
N PRO A 137 -0.24 -2.32 -16.60
CA PRO A 137 0.83 -2.24 -15.62
C PRO A 137 0.63 -3.18 -14.43
N LEU A 138 -0.58 -3.27 -13.85
CA LEU A 138 -0.84 -4.14 -12.71
C LEU A 138 -0.65 -5.62 -13.06
N ALA A 139 -1.13 -6.06 -14.22
CA ALA A 139 -0.92 -7.41 -14.71
C ALA A 139 0.57 -7.72 -14.89
N ARG A 140 1.35 -6.79 -15.44
CA ARG A 140 2.81 -6.94 -15.56
C ARG A 140 3.48 -7.09 -14.20
N VAL A 141 3.12 -6.27 -13.22
CA VAL A 141 3.67 -6.37 -11.86
C VAL A 141 3.35 -7.72 -11.22
N LEU A 142 2.11 -8.20 -11.36
CA LEU A 142 1.70 -9.51 -10.86
C LEU A 142 2.45 -10.66 -11.56
N LEU A 143 2.60 -10.59 -12.89
CA LEU A 143 3.36 -11.59 -13.64
C LEU A 143 4.84 -11.61 -13.23
N LEU A 144 5.44 -10.43 -13.03
CA LEU A 144 6.83 -10.31 -12.60
C LEU A 144 7.05 -10.77 -11.15
N SER A 145 6.03 -10.74 -10.30
CA SER A 145 6.13 -11.24 -8.92
C SER A 145 5.94 -12.76 -8.81
N LEU A 146 5.39 -13.43 -9.83
CA LEU A 146 5.15 -14.89 -9.82
C LEU A 146 6.40 -15.73 -9.48
N PRO A 147 7.59 -15.49 -10.07
CA PRO A 147 8.77 -16.31 -9.75
C PRO A 147 9.13 -16.24 -8.26
N ALA A 148 9.08 -15.05 -7.67
CA ALA A 148 9.34 -14.85 -6.25
C ALA A 148 8.28 -15.53 -5.38
N LEU A 149 7.00 -15.48 -5.78
CA LEU A 149 5.91 -16.15 -5.09
C LEU A 149 6.04 -17.68 -5.13
N VAL A 150 6.37 -18.24 -6.28
CA VAL A 150 6.59 -19.69 -6.46
C VAL A 150 7.79 -20.16 -5.64
N TRP A 151 8.89 -19.41 -5.68
CA TRP A 151 10.07 -19.71 -4.88
C TRP A 151 9.75 -19.71 -3.37
N ALA A 152 9.10 -18.66 -2.87
CA ALA A 152 8.69 -18.56 -1.46
C ALA A 152 7.72 -19.68 -1.02
N GLY A 153 6.90 -20.19 -1.94
CA GLY A 153 6.02 -21.35 -1.70
C GLY A 153 6.77 -22.69 -1.72
N SER A 154 7.84 -22.81 -2.49
CA SER A 154 8.63 -24.04 -2.62
C SER A 154 9.48 -24.35 -1.40
N GLU A 155 10.00 -23.34 -0.71
CA GLU A 155 10.82 -23.50 0.52
C GLU A 155 10.01 -23.99 1.74
N ARG A 156 8.69 -24.13 1.60
CA ARG A 156 7.78 -24.60 2.66
C ARG A 156 7.38 -26.07 2.52
N ARG A 157 7.82 -26.76 1.47
CA ARG A 157 7.66 -28.21 1.32
C ARG A 157 8.88 -28.92 1.86
#